data_AF-A0A968WNV0-F1
#
_entry.id   AF-A0A968WNV0-F1
#
_cell.length_a   1.000
_cell.length_b   1.000
_cell.length_c   1.000
_cell.angle_alpha   90.00
_cell.angle_beta   90.00
_cell.angle_gamma   90.00
#
_symmetry.space_group_name_H-M   'P 1'
#
loop_
_entity.id
_entity.type
_entity.pdbx_description
1 polymer ?
#
loop_
_entity_poly.entity_id
_entity_poly.type
_entity_poly.pdbx_seq_one_letter_code
_entity_poly.pdbx_strand_id
1 'polypeptide(L)'
;MNEAFTYDNLNRLIQASGAVTKTYRYDAIGNITYKSDVGSYAYPASGANSIRPHAVTSVGGPINASYNYDANGNMIGGAGRTLTYTSFNKPASIGTGTASITYLYDANDNRIRQIADGKTTTYIGNLFEREVSNGVAHDKSYVYAGSTLVVIHT
;
A
#
# COMPACT_ATOMS: atom_id res chain seq x y z
N MET A 1 -13.78 20.58 15.05
CA MET A 1 -14.16 19.97 13.75
C MET A 1 -14.78 18.63 14.08
N ASN A 2 -15.99 18.33 13.57
CA ASN A 2 -16.67 17.06 13.83
C ASN A 2 -16.55 16.19 12.57
N GLU A 3 -16.27 14.90 12.74
CA GLU A 3 -16.28 13.93 11.66
C GLU A 3 -17.56 13.10 11.78
N ALA A 4 -18.23 12.84 10.66
CA ALA A 4 -19.40 11.95 10.63
C ALA A 4 -19.28 10.94 9.50
N PHE A 5 -19.66 9.69 9.81
CA PHE A 5 -19.54 8.54 8.93
C PHE A 5 -20.91 7.91 8.72
N THR A 6 -21.25 7.61 7.46
CA THR A 6 -22.50 6.90 7.10
C THR A 6 -22.18 5.63 6.36
N TYR A 7 -23.01 4.60 6.56
CA TYR A 7 -22.77 3.25 6.06
C TYR A 7 -23.97 2.74 5.26
N ASP A 8 -23.73 1.78 4.37
CA ASP A 8 -24.80 0.97 3.79
C ASP A 8 -25.22 -0.17 4.74
N ASN A 9 -26.21 -0.97 4.33
CA ASN A 9 -26.74 -2.07 5.12
C ASN A 9 -25.75 -3.23 5.34
N LEU A 10 -24.59 -3.23 4.67
CA LEU A 10 -23.51 -4.18 4.88
C LEU A 10 -22.39 -3.58 5.73
N ASN A 11 -22.64 -2.46 6.41
CA ASN A 11 -21.68 -1.71 7.22
C ASN A 11 -20.46 -1.21 6.42
N ARG A 12 -20.63 -0.97 5.11
CA ARG A 12 -19.58 -0.37 4.28
C ARG A 12 -19.74 1.14 4.25
N LEU A 13 -18.64 1.87 4.41
CA LEU A 13 -18.61 3.33 4.46
C LEU A 13 -19.05 3.93 3.13
N ILE A 14 -20.18 4.65 3.07
CA ILE A 14 -20.65 5.33 1.86
C ILE A 14 -20.38 6.84 1.86
N GLN A 15 -20.14 7.42 3.04
CA GLN A 15 -19.72 8.82 3.18
C GLN A 15 -18.90 9.02 4.44
N ALA A 16 -17.79 9.75 4.31
CA ALA A 16 -17.05 10.33 5.43
C ALA A 16 -17.05 11.85 5.28
N SER A 17 -17.56 12.56 6.27
CA SER A 17 -17.56 14.02 6.36
C SER A 17 -16.54 14.48 7.40
N GLY A 18 -15.90 15.60 7.12
CA GLY A 18 -14.83 16.20 7.92
C GLY A 18 -14.47 17.54 7.28
N ALA A 19 -13.19 17.85 7.11
CA ALA A 19 -12.77 19.02 6.34
C ALA A 19 -13.24 18.98 4.88
N VAL A 20 -13.28 17.78 4.27
CA VAL A 20 -13.77 17.53 2.92
C VAL A 20 -14.62 16.26 2.94
N THR A 21 -15.82 16.31 2.39
CA THR A 21 -16.69 15.14 2.27
C THR A 21 -16.21 14.21 1.17
N LYS A 22 -16.07 12.93 1.50
CA LYS A 22 -15.76 11.85 0.55
C LYS A 22 -16.94 10.89 0.46
N THR A 23 -17.32 10.51 -0.76
CA THR A 23 -18.39 9.53 -1.00
C THR A 23 -17.83 8.30 -1.70
N TYR A 24 -18.47 7.16 -1.46
CA TYR A 24 -18.03 5.84 -1.90
C TYR A 24 -19.23 5.07 -2.45
N ARG A 25 -18.96 4.23 -3.46
CA ARG A 25 -19.93 3.26 -3.98
C ARG A 25 -19.24 1.91 -4.13
N TYR A 26 -20.02 0.85 -4.01
CA TYR A 26 -19.53 -0.52 -4.08
C TYR A 26 -20.38 -1.37 -5.00
N ASP A 27 -19.78 -2.41 -5.58
CA ASP A 27 -20.54 -3.49 -6.21
C ASP A 27 -21.00 -4.54 -5.17
N ALA A 28 -21.66 -5.60 -5.66
CA ALA A 28 -22.19 -6.68 -4.83
C ALA A 28 -21.10 -7.56 -4.18
N ILE A 29 -19.89 -7.61 -4.75
CA ILE A 29 -18.77 -8.40 -4.23
C ILE A 29 -17.81 -7.57 -3.38
N GLY A 30 -18.12 -6.29 -3.15
CA GLY A 30 -17.40 -5.42 -2.23
C GLY A 30 -16.30 -4.58 -2.85
N ASN A 31 -16.15 -4.57 -4.17
CA ASN A 31 -15.22 -3.66 -4.84
C ASN A 31 -15.74 -2.22 -4.74
N ILE A 32 -14.84 -1.26 -4.50
CA ILE A 32 -15.17 0.17 -4.59
C ILE A 32 -15.35 0.51 -6.06
N THR A 33 -16.56 0.83 -6.52
CA THR A 33 -16.81 1.23 -7.91
C THR A 33 -16.66 2.73 -8.14
N TYR A 34 -16.69 3.53 -7.07
CA TYR A 34 -16.49 4.97 -7.12
C TYR A 34 -15.98 5.53 -5.79
N LYS A 35 -15.08 6.52 -5.87
CA LYS A 35 -14.67 7.36 -4.74
C LYS A 35 -14.54 8.80 -5.21
N SER A 36 -15.16 9.77 -4.52
CA SER A 36 -15.34 11.13 -5.05
C SER A 36 -14.06 11.91 -5.41
N ASP A 37 -12.94 11.64 -4.71
CA ASP A 37 -11.63 12.25 -4.94
C ASP A 37 -10.72 11.42 -5.87
N VAL A 38 -11.21 10.31 -6.43
CA VAL A 38 -10.50 9.46 -7.38
C VAL A 38 -11.25 9.35 -8.70
N GLY A 39 -12.54 9.03 -8.63
CA GLY A 39 -13.41 8.74 -9.77
C GLY A 39 -13.99 7.34 -9.72
N SER A 40 -14.33 6.82 -10.90
CA SER A 40 -14.88 5.47 -11.07
C SER A 40 -13.76 4.44 -11.21
N TYR A 41 -13.98 3.26 -10.65
CA TYR A 41 -13.05 2.13 -10.71
C TYR A 41 -13.59 1.07 -11.65
N ALA A 42 -12.71 0.44 -12.43
CA ALA A 42 -13.01 -0.72 -13.25
C ALA A 42 -12.30 -1.96 -12.72
N TYR A 43 -12.96 -3.11 -12.90
CA TYR A 43 -12.51 -4.43 -12.45
C TYR A 43 -12.83 -5.47 -13.53
N PRO A 44 -12.16 -6.64 -13.53
CA PRO A 44 -12.62 -7.80 -14.28
C PRO A 44 -14.03 -8.22 -13.85
N ALA A 45 -14.79 -8.81 -14.77
CA ALA A 45 -16.13 -9.30 -14.47
C ALA A 45 -16.10 -10.35 -13.35
N SER A 46 -17.01 -10.25 -12.38
CA SER A 46 -17.16 -11.23 -11.29
C SER A 46 -17.86 -12.51 -11.75
N GLY A 47 -17.55 -13.66 -11.11
CA GLY A 47 -18.23 -14.93 -11.39
C GLY A 47 -17.33 -16.15 -11.18
N ALA A 48 -17.89 -17.35 -11.38
CA ALA A 48 -17.23 -18.62 -11.07
C ALA A 48 -15.87 -18.84 -11.78
N ASN A 49 -15.67 -18.23 -12.95
CA ASN A 49 -14.44 -18.32 -13.75
C ASN A 49 -13.69 -16.99 -13.83
N SER A 50 -13.98 -16.06 -12.92
CA SER A 50 -13.33 -14.76 -12.93
C SER A 50 -11.87 -14.87 -12.54
N ILE A 51 -11.02 -14.22 -13.34
CA ILE A 51 -9.61 -14.05 -13.01
C ILE A 51 -9.45 -12.68 -12.38
N ARG A 52 -9.11 -12.67 -11.09
CA ARG A 52 -8.87 -11.46 -10.27
C ARG A 52 -10.04 -10.46 -10.26
N PRO A 53 -11.27 -10.86 -9.85
CA PRO A 53 -12.44 -9.98 -9.80
C PRO A 53 -12.28 -8.76 -8.87
N HIS A 54 -11.27 -8.77 -8.00
CA HIS A 54 -10.97 -7.71 -7.05
C HIS A 54 -9.75 -6.85 -7.44
N ALA A 55 -9.11 -7.12 -8.58
CA ALA A 55 -7.99 -6.33 -9.06
C ALA A 55 -8.50 -5.13 -9.88
N VAL A 56 -8.19 -3.91 -9.42
CA VAL A 56 -8.52 -2.68 -10.16
C VAL A 56 -7.78 -2.69 -11.49
N THR A 57 -8.46 -2.56 -12.62
CA THR A 57 -7.80 -2.47 -13.94
C THR A 57 -7.61 -1.04 -14.38
N SER A 58 -8.49 -0.14 -13.97
CA SER A 58 -8.34 1.30 -14.18
C SER A 58 -9.17 2.13 -13.20
N VAL A 59 -8.79 3.40 -13.09
CA VAL A 59 -9.61 4.46 -12.52
C VAL A 59 -9.76 5.59 -13.52
N GLY A 60 -10.91 6.26 -13.52
CA GLY A 60 -11.18 7.41 -14.38
C GLY A 60 -12.03 8.48 -13.71
N GLY A 61 -11.67 9.74 -13.94
CA GLY A 61 -12.29 10.92 -13.30
C GLY A 61 -11.23 11.92 -12.84
N PRO A 62 -11.27 12.40 -11.58
CA PRO A 62 -10.21 13.22 -10.99
C PRO A 62 -8.80 12.62 -11.14
N ILE A 63 -8.69 11.29 -11.04
CA ILE A 63 -7.47 10.53 -11.31
C ILE A 63 -7.73 9.60 -12.49
N ASN A 64 -6.76 9.52 -13.41
CA ASN A 64 -6.81 8.61 -14.55
C ASN A 64 -5.56 7.71 -14.52
N ALA A 65 -5.76 6.41 -14.36
CA ALA A 65 -4.68 5.44 -14.33
C ALA A 65 -5.16 4.04 -14.74
N SER A 66 -4.25 3.27 -15.31
CA SER A 66 -4.45 1.83 -15.58
C SER A 66 -3.48 1.01 -14.75
N TYR A 67 -3.83 -0.24 -14.48
CA TYR A 67 -3.07 -1.15 -13.63
C TYR A 67 -2.96 -2.53 -14.28
N ASN A 68 -1.78 -3.14 -14.15
CA ASN A 68 -1.46 -4.44 -14.71
C ASN A 68 -0.92 -5.36 -13.62
N TYR A 69 -1.18 -6.65 -13.77
CA TYR A 69 -0.87 -7.67 -12.78
C TYR A 69 -0.19 -8.86 -13.43
N ASP A 70 0.69 -9.52 -12.68
CA ASP A 70 1.19 -10.84 -13.07
C ASP A 70 0.15 -11.96 -12.79
N ALA A 71 0.52 -13.19 -13.09
CA ALA A 71 -0.35 -14.36 -12.89
C ALA A 71 -0.67 -14.63 -11.40
N ASN A 72 0.21 -14.23 -10.48
CA ASN A 72 0.03 -14.38 -9.03
C ASN A 72 -0.85 -13.26 -8.45
N GLY A 73 -1.23 -12.26 -9.25
CA GLY A 73 -2.04 -11.13 -8.80
C GLY A 73 -1.22 -9.99 -8.21
N ASN A 74 0.10 -10.00 -8.37
CA ASN A 74 0.94 -8.88 -7.97
C ASN A 74 0.80 -7.74 -8.99
N MET A 75 0.57 -6.51 -8.54
CA MET A 75 0.52 -5.34 -9.43
C MET A 75 1.93 -5.05 -9.93
N ILE A 76 2.19 -5.20 -11.22
CA ILE A 76 3.50 -4.97 -11.86
C ILE A 76 3.63 -3.58 -12.49
N GLY A 77 2.50 -2.90 -12.69
CA GLY A 77 2.50 -1.51 -13.15
C GLY A 77 1.18 -0.81 -12.89
N GLY A 78 1.24 0.50 -12.67
CA GLY A 78 0.08 1.37 -12.64
C GLY A 78 0.31 2.70 -11.95
N ALA A 79 -0.52 3.70 -12.29
CA ALA A 79 -0.39 5.08 -11.80
C ALA A 79 1.06 5.64 -11.90
N GLY A 80 1.73 5.40 -13.04
CA GLY A 80 3.10 5.86 -13.29
C GLY A 80 4.20 5.07 -12.57
N ARG A 81 3.85 3.95 -11.92
CA ARG A 81 4.79 3.10 -11.19
C ARG A 81 5.00 1.76 -11.89
N THR A 82 6.19 1.20 -11.72
CA THR A 82 6.56 -0.18 -12.08
C THR A 82 7.01 -0.90 -10.82
N LEU A 83 6.62 -2.16 -10.69
CA LEU A 83 6.94 -2.97 -9.51
C LEU A 83 7.55 -4.30 -9.93
N THR A 84 8.56 -4.74 -9.19
CA THR A 84 9.12 -6.08 -9.30
C THR A 84 8.96 -6.83 -7.99
N TYR A 85 8.95 -8.15 -8.06
CA TYR A 85 8.66 -9.02 -6.92
C TYR A 85 9.76 -10.07 -6.75
N THR A 86 9.94 -10.50 -5.50
CA THR A 86 10.74 -11.65 -5.15
C THR A 86 10.04 -12.94 -5.59
N SER A 87 10.76 -14.07 -5.60
CA SER A 87 10.19 -15.39 -5.91
C SER A 87 9.09 -15.83 -4.93
N PHE A 88 9.01 -15.22 -3.75
CA PHE A 88 8.00 -15.46 -2.72
C PHE A 88 6.94 -14.34 -2.65
N ASN A 89 6.73 -13.62 -3.75
CA ASN A 89 5.65 -12.64 -3.94
C ASN A 89 5.68 -11.44 -2.98
N LYS A 90 6.88 -10.96 -2.59
CA LYS A 90 7.03 -9.66 -1.91
C LYS A 90 7.61 -8.60 -2.84
N PRO A 91 7.23 -7.32 -2.73
CA PRO A 91 7.82 -6.27 -3.55
C PRO A 91 9.35 -6.23 -3.37
N ALA A 92 10.10 -6.36 -4.45
CA ALA A 92 11.55 -6.21 -4.49
C ALA A 92 11.95 -4.78 -4.86
N SER A 93 11.22 -4.16 -5.79
CA SER A 93 11.38 -2.75 -6.17
C SER A 93 10.04 -2.13 -6.52
N ILE A 94 9.87 -0.86 -6.18
CA ILE A 94 8.77 -0.01 -6.60
C ILE A 94 9.40 1.27 -7.12
N GLY A 95 9.21 1.55 -8.41
CA GLY A 95 9.82 2.70 -9.07
C GLY A 95 8.81 3.53 -9.83
N THR A 96 9.19 4.78 -10.07
CA THR A 96 8.69 5.64 -11.14
C THR A 96 9.84 5.88 -12.11
N GLY A 97 9.63 6.70 -13.15
CA GLY A 97 10.72 7.11 -14.04
C GLY A 97 11.83 7.92 -13.35
N THR A 98 11.61 8.44 -12.14
CA THR A 98 12.53 9.39 -11.48
C THR A 98 13.00 8.95 -10.10
N ALA A 99 12.31 8.02 -9.45
CA ALA A 99 12.64 7.56 -8.11
C ALA A 99 12.30 6.08 -7.94
N SER A 100 13.03 5.37 -7.07
CA SER A 100 12.70 4.00 -6.72
C SER A 100 12.96 3.71 -5.24
N ILE A 101 12.20 2.72 -4.76
CA ILE A 101 12.36 2.12 -3.44
C ILE A 101 12.66 0.64 -3.65
N THR A 102 13.74 0.13 -3.07
CA THR A 102 14.08 -1.30 -3.11
C THR A 102 14.04 -1.91 -1.73
N TYR A 103 13.77 -3.21 -1.68
CA TYR A 103 13.62 -3.97 -0.44
C TYR A 103 14.49 -5.23 -0.46
N LEU A 104 15.06 -5.55 0.70
CA LEU A 104 15.72 -6.83 0.95
C LEU A 104 15.03 -7.53 2.11
N TYR A 105 14.95 -8.85 2.00
CA TYR A 105 14.30 -9.71 2.97
C TYR A 105 15.28 -10.77 3.48
N ASP A 106 15.07 -11.24 4.71
CA ASP A 106 15.77 -12.41 5.24
C ASP A 106 15.13 -13.72 4.73
N ALA A 107 15.67 -14.86 5.18
CA ALA A 107 15.18 -16.19 4.81
C ALA A 107 13.78 -16.54 5.36
N ASN A 108 13.25 -15.74 6.28
CA ASN A 108 11.89 -15.87 6.82
C ASN A 108 10.94 -14.83 6.17
N ASP A 109 11.37 -14.23 5.05
CA ASP A 109 10.69 -13.19 4.30
C ASP A 109 10.42 -11.90 5.09
N ASN A 110 11.12 -11.65 6.21
CA ASN A 110 11.03 -10.38 6.93
C ASN A 110 11.84 -9.31 6.21
N ARG A 111 11.29 -8.10 6.08
CA ARG A 111 12.01 -6.99 5.47
C ARG A 111 13.15 -6.54 6.39
N ILE A 112 14.39 -6.67 5.92
CA ILE A 112 15.61 -6.29 6.67
C ILE A 112 16.27 -5.03 6.11
N ARG A 113 15.94 -4.62 4.88
CA ARG A 113 16.47 -3.39 4.29
C ARG A 113 15.45 -2.70 3.39
N GLN A 114 15.48 -1.38 3.41
CA GLN A 114 14.83 -0.50 2.45
C GLN A 114 15.87 0.52 1.95
N ILE A 115 15.91 0.76 0.64
CA ILE A 115 16.70 1.86 0.06
C ILE A 115 15.74 2.77 -0.69
N ALA A 116 15.68 4.05 -0.32
CA ALA A 116 14.80 5.06 -0.92
C ALA A 116 15.50 6.42 -0.87
N ASP A 117 15.47 7.18 -1.97
CA ASP A 117 15.94 8.58 -2.00
C ASP A 117 17.36 8.79 -1.40
N GLY A 118 18.29 7.88 -1.70
CA GLY A 118 19.66 7.92 -1.18
C GLY A 118 19.80 7.55 0.30
N LYS A 119 18.71 7.13 0.94
CA LYS A 119 18.68 6.62 2.32
C LYS A 119 18.64 5.10 2.33
N THR A 120 19.42 4.49 3.21
CA THR A 120 19.35 3.05 3.51
C THR A 120 18.85 2.85 4.92
N THR A 121 17.66 2.24 5.08
CA THR A 121 17.13 1.83 6.38
C THR A 121 17.32 0.34 6.55
N THR A 122 18.03 -0.08 7.59
CA THR A 122 18.19 -1.49 7.99
C THR A 122 17.33 -1.78 9.20
N TYR A 123 16.64 -2.91 9.22
CA TYR A 123 15.72 -3.32 10.28
C TYR A 123 16.24 -4.59 10.96
N ILE A 124 16.12 -4.66 12.29
CA ILE A 124 16.28 -5.88 13.08
C ILE A 124 14.96 -6.16 13.78
N GLY A 125 14.11 -6.92 13.10
CA GLY A 125 12.75 -7.19 13.54
C GLY A 125 12.00 -5.90 13.87
N ASN A 126 11.28 -5.89 14.99
CA ASN A 126 10.61 -4.73 15.55
C ASN A 126 11.46 -3.99 16.61
N LEU A 127 12.74 -4.36 16.79
CA LEU A 127 13.56 -3.90 17.91
C LEU A 127 14.47 -2.74 17.54
N PHE A 128 14.88 -2.64 16.29
CA PHE A 128 15.87 -1.65 15.87
C PHE A 128 15.74 -1.25 14.41
N GLU A 129 15.98 0.02 14.14
CA GLU A 129 16.22 0.55 12.80
C GLU A 129 17.49 1.40 12.77
N ARG A 130 18.26 1.29 11.68
CA ARG A 130 19.35 2.22 11.35
C ARG A 130 19.08 2.84 9.99
N GLU A 131 18.91 4.15 9.96
CA GLU A 131 18.87 4.94 8.72
C GLU A 131 20.25 5.54 8.45
N VAL A 132 20.79 5.30 7.25
CA VAL A 132 22.00 5.96 6.77
C VAL A 132 21.65 6.84 5.59
N SER A 133 21.99 8.13 5.67
CA SER A 133 21.83 9.11 4.59
C SER A 133 23.08 9.98 4.50
N ASN A 134 23.65 10.13 3.30
CA ASN A 134 24.87 10.92 3.09
C ASN A 134 26.02 10.56 4.05
N GLY A 135 26.15 9.27 4.40
CA GLY A 135 27.16 8.78 5.35
C GLY A 135 26.85 9.02 6.85
N VAL A 136 25.76 9.71 7.17
CA VAL A 136 25.31 9.94 8.55
C VAL A 136 24.33 8.85 8.96
N ALA A 137 24.56 8.22 10.11
CA ALA A 137 23.69 7.20 10.68
C ALA A 137 22.78 7.78 11.77
N HIS A 138 21.51 7.41 11.73
CA HIS A 138 20.51 7.63 12.79
C HIS A 138 19.96 6.27 13.21
N ASP A 139 20.11 5.95 14.49
CA ASP A 139 19.68 4.68 15.05
C ASP A 139 18.42 4.90 15.88
N LYS A 140 17.47 3.95 15.82
CA LYS A 140 16.38 3.89 16.80
C LYS A 140 16.26 2.50 17.37
N SER A 141 16.13 2.43 18.69
CA SER A 141 15.89 1.20 19.43
C SER A 141 14.51 1.24 20.07
N TYR A 142 13.74 0.17 19.88
CA TYR A 142 12.39 -0.01 20.39
C TYR A 142 12.41 -1.00 21.55
N VAL A 143 12.10 -0.53 22.76
CA VAL A 143 12.13 -1.36 23.97
C VAL A 143 10.70 -1.73 24.36
N TYR A 144 10.47 -3.03 24.54
CA TYR A 144 9.16 -3.58 24.86
C TYR A 144 9.12 -4.16 26.27
N ALA A 145 8.00 -3.97 26.96
CA ALA A 145 7.60 -4.73 28.14
C ALA A 145 6.49 -5.71 27.70
N GLY A 146 6.85 -6.98 27.49
CA GLY A 146 5.98 -7.95 26.83
C GLY A 146 5.71 -7.55 25.38
N SER A 147 4.44 -7.42 24.99
CA SER A 147 4.02 -6.94 23.66
C SER A 147 3.85 -5.41 23.58
N THR A 148 4.06 -4.69 24.69
CA THR A 148 3.83 -3.24 24.76
C THR A 148 5.13 -2.48 24.52
N LEU A 149 5.15 -1.60 23.52
CA LEU A 149 6.26 -0.67 23.30
C LEU A 149 6.27 0.37 24.43
N VAL A 150 7.39 0.49 25.15
CA VAL A 150 7.50 1.40 26.31
C VAL A 150 8.51 2.52 26.10
N VAL A 151 9.53 2.33 25.27
CA VAL A 151 10.56 3.34 24.99
C VAL A 151 10.98 3.28 23.53
N ILE A 152 11.22 4.46 22.94
CA ILE A 152 11.97 4.64 21.70
C ILE A 152 13.21 5.46 22.06
N HIS A 153 14.40 4.89 21.84
CA HIS A 153 15.68 5.57 22.02
C HIS A 153 16.28 5.92 20.66
N THR A 154 16.73 7.16 20.47
CA THR A 154 17.24 7.70 19.19
C THR A 154 18.54 8.47 19.38
#